data_AF-A0A6M0LPI1-F1
#
_entry.id   AF-A0A6M0LPI1-F1
#
_cell.length_a   1.000
_cell.length_b   1.000
_cell.length_c   1.000
_cell.angle_alpha   90.00
_cell.angle_beta   90.00
_cell.angle_gamma   90.00
#
_symmetry.space_group_name_H-M   'P 1'
#
loop_
_entity.id
_entity.type
_entity.pdbx_description
1 polymer ?
#
loop_
_entity_poly.entity_id
_entity_poly.type
_entity_poly.pdbx_seq_one_letter_code
_entity_poly.pdbx_strand_id
1 'polypeptide(L)'
;MAGRGNSENRARLRELQRQARHGKRPQLSHVFRTYPFDACRCFVLLTPADEWFAAVTLTMLDDGIAHTELMLKHTDAPSGSMALLLAGVFSSLREEGYVEWSLSEVPFYHPGREKAVTAEERMIAAVAGLFRGAYDFKGLYDFKNKFSPEWRDVFLYSRRELSPLILAELAVKTRFTALMAHMIQRTFMKPFS
;
A
#
# COMPACT_ATOMS: atom_id res chain seq x y z
N MET A 1 -27.07 -14.13 11.65
CA MET A 1 -26.23 -15.01 10.80
C MET A 1 -24.95 -14.33 10.24
N ALA A 2 -24.79 -13.01 10.33
CA ALA A 2 -23.61 -12.28 9.79
C ALA A 2 -22.27 -12.49 10.53
N GLY A 3 -22.25 -13.13 11.71
CA GLY A 3 -21.05 -13.21 12.56
C GLY A 3 -20.03 -14.30 12.19
N ARG A 4 -20.47 -15.43 11.62
CA ARG A 4 -19.61 -16.62 11.41
C ARG A 4 -18.76 -16.54 10.14
N GLY A 5 -19.34 -16.05 9.04
CA GLY A 5 -18.59 -15.82 7.79
C GLY A 5 -17.55 -14.72 7.91
N ASN A 6 -17.80 -13.71 8.75
CA ASN A 6 -16.85 -12.60 8.93
C ASN A 6 -15.62 -12.99 9.77
N SER A 7 -15.72 -13.92 10.72
CA SER A 7 -14.53 -14.47 11.40
C SER A 7 -13.66 -15.32 10.48
N GLU A 8 -14.27 -16.12 9.62
CA GLU A 8 -13.57 -16.98 8.67
C GLU A 8 -12.86 -16.17 7.57
N ASN A 9 -13.57 -15.19 6.98
CA ASN A 9 -12.98 -14.29 5.98
C ASN A 9 -11.81 -13.48 6.55
N ARG A 10 -11.89 -13.07 7.84
CA ARG A 10 -10.77 -12.43 8.52
C ARG A 10 -9.56 -13.35 8.66
N ALA A 11 -9.77 -14.64 8.92
CA ALA A 11 -8.69 -15.62 8.94
C ALA A 11 -8.07 -15.83 7.56
N ARG A 12 -8.90 -15.96 6.50
CA ARG A 12 -8.45 -16.11 5.11
C ARG A 12 -7.64 -14.89 4.64
N LEU A 13 -8.10 -13.67 4.93
CA LEU A 13 -7.37 -12.45 4.59
C LEU A 13 -6.02 -12.34 5.33
N ARG A 14 -5.96 -12.75 6.60
CA ARG A 14 -4.70 -12.82 7.36
C ARG A 14 -3.72 -13.83 6.77
N GLU A 15 -4.21 -14.97 6.32
CA GLU A 15 -3.36 -15.97 5.68
C GLU A 15 -2.86 -15.46 4.32
N LEU A 16 -3.71 -14.84 3.51
CA LEU A 16 -3.28 -14.17 2.27
C LEU A 16 -2.22 -13.09 2.55
N GLN A 17 -2.37 -12.31 3.63
CA GLN A 17 -1.39 -11.29 4.02
C GLN A 17 -0.01 -11.92 4.33
N ARG A 18 0.03 -13.08 4.98
CA ARG A 18 1.27 -13.84 5.24
C ARG A 18 1.90 -14.38 3.96
N GLN A 19 1.07 -14.85 3.03
CA GLN A 19 1.48 -15.45 1.76
C GLN A 19 1.80 -14.41 0.69
N ALA A 20 1.45 -13.13 0.90
CA ALA A 20 1.73 -12.07 -0.06
C ALA A 20 3.24 -11.83 -0.24
N ARG A 21 3.62 -11.27 -1.39
CA ARG A 21 5.02 -10.93 -1.75
C ARG A 21 5.78 -10.15 -0.66
N HIS A 22 5.06 -9.34 0.14
CA HIS A 22 5.60 -8.54 1.23
C HIS A 22 5.19 -9.03 2.63
N GLY A 23 4.50 -10.17 2.73
CA GLY A 23 3.94 -10.70 3.97
C GLY A 23 4.97 -11.05 5.06
N LYS A 24 6.20 -11.38 4.66
CA LYS A 24 7.31 -11.70 5.59
C LYS A 24 8.10 -10.46 6.05
N ARG A 25 7.78 -9.26 5.56
CA ARG A 25 8.50 -8.04 5.93
C ARG A 25 7.91 -7.42 7.20
N PRO A 26 8.73 -6.78 8.05
CA PRO A 26 8.21 -5.92 9.12
C PRO A 26 7.25 -4.89 8.54
N GLN A 27 6.03 -4.84 9.05
CA GLN A 27 5.03 -3.86 8.63
C GLN A 27 5.35 -2.51 9.27
N LEU A 28 5.15 -1.43 8.50
CA LEU A 28 5.17 -0.07 9.04
C LEU A 28 3.97 0.10 9.98
N SER A 29 4.17 0.80 11.09
CA SER A 29 3.10 1.15 12.03
C SER A 29 2.63 2.58 11.80
N HIS A 30 1.33 2.83 11.97
CA HIS A 30 0.72 4.17 11.92
C HIS A 30 0.78 4.91 10.56
N VAL A 31 1.38 4.30 9.54
CA VAL A 31 1.42 4.85 8.16
C VAL A 31 0.20 4.41 7.35
N PHE A 32 -0.27 3.18 7.58
CA PHE A 32 -1.43 2.60 6.94
C PHE A 32 -2.31 1.93 7.99
N ARG A 33 -3.59 1.67 7.67
CA ARG A 33 -4.39 0.75 8.49
C ARG A 33 -3.74 -0.63 8.47
N THR A 34 -3.07 -0.97 9.57
CA THR A 34 -2.43 -2.28 9.74
C THR A 34 -3.46 -3.42 9.82
N TYR A 35 -4.70 -3.08 10.22
CA TYR A 35 -5.81 -4.00 10.40
C TYR A 35 -7.11 -3.42 9.80
N PRO A 36 -7.30 -3.42 8.47
CA PRO A 36 -8.52 -2.91 7.83
C PRO A 36 -9.76 -3.80 8.05
N PHE A 37 -9.60 -4.91 8.79
CA PHE A 37 -10.56 -6.02 8.90
C PHE A 37 -11.94 -5.68 9.47
N ASP A 38 -12.08 -4.57 10.19
CA ASP A 38 -13.30 -4.26 10.96
C ASP A 38 -14.07 -3.04 10.43
N ALA A 39 -13.50 -2.28 9.48
CA ALA A 39 -14.11 -1.04 8.98
C ALA A 39 -14.05 -0.89 7.45
N CYS A 40 -13.51 -1.89 6.74
CA CYS A 40 -13.33 -1.83 5.29
C CYS A 40 -14.13 -2.93 4.60
N ARG A 41 -14.62 -2.62 3.41
CA ARG A 41 -15.18 -3.61 2.49
C ARG A 41 -14.05 -4.34 1.78
N CYS A 42 -14.11 -5.66 1.72
CA CYS A 42 -13.07 -6.49 1.10
C CYS A 42 -13.58 -7.12 -0.20
N PHE A 43 -12.80 -6.99 -1.27
CA PHE A 43 -13.01 -7.67 -2.54
C PHE A 43 -11.87 -8.65 -2.78
N VAL A 44 -12.20 -9.81 -3.34
CA VAL A 44 -11.26 -10.94 -3.46
C VAL A 44 -11.35 -11.52 -4.86
N LEU A 45 -10.20 -11.85 -5.44
CA LEU A 45 -10.11 -12.70 -6.62
C LEU A 45 -9.89 -14.15 -6.18
N LEU A 46 -10.85 -15.00 -6.50
CA LEU A 46 -10.85 -16.42 -6.16
C LEU A 46 -10.37 -17.27 -7.33
N THR A 47 -9.77 -18.42 -7.01
CA THR A 47 -9.58 -19.50 -7.97
C THR A 47 -10.87 -20.33 -8.11
N PRO A 48 -10.99 -21.17 -9.15
CA PRO A 48 -12.08 -22.15 -9.23
C PRO A 48 -12.13 -23.12 -8.04
N ALA A 49 -11.02 -23.27 -7.30
CA ALA A 49 -10.92 -24.11 -6.11
C ALA A 49 -11.21 -23.33 -4.79
N ASP A 50 -11.75 -22.12 -4.87
CA ASP A 50 -11.99 -21.22 -3.72
C ASP A 50 -10.73 -20.82 -2.94
N GLU A 51 -9.62 -20.60 -3.64
CA GLU A 51 -8.40 -20.04 -3.03
C GLU A 51 -8.29 -18.53 -3.31
N TRP A 52 -7.72 -17.76 -2.38
CA TRP A 52 -7.59 -16.31 -2.52
C TRP A 52 -6.28 -15.96 -3.24
N PHE A 53 -6.37 -15.49 -4.49
CA PHE A 53 -5.20 -15.04 -5.25
C PHE A 53 -4.85 -13.58 -5.02
N ALA A 54 -5.86 -12.74 -4.82
CA ALA A 54 -5.66 -11.33 -4.52
C ALA A 54 -6.82 -10.80 -3.68
N ALA A 55 -6.55 -9.76 -2.89
CA ALA A 55 -7.57 -9.03 -2.17
C ALA A 55 -7.29 -7.54 -2.20
N VAL A 56 -8.35 -6.74 -2.22
CA VAL A 56 -8.29 -5.29 -2.02
C VAL A 56 -9.31 -4.89 -0.96
N THR A 57 -8.90 -4.07 0.00
CA THR A 57 -9.81 -3.53 1.02
C THR A 57 -10.03 -2.05 0.81
N LEU A 58 -11.28 -1.63 0.88
CA LEU A 58 -11.71 -0.26 0.64
C LEU A 58 -12.38 0.32 1.89
N THR A 59 -12.02 1.54 2.24
CA THR A 59 -12.84 2.39 3.11
C THR A 59 -13.86 3.11 2.23
N MET A 60 -15.14 3.01 2.61
CA MET A 60 -16.23 3.69 1.91
C MET A 60 -16.47 5.03 2.60
N LEU A 61 -16.46 6.13 1.84
CA LEU A 61 -16.71 7.49 2.32
C LEU A 61 -18.11 7.94 1.91
N ASP A 62 -18.69 8.86 2.69
CA ASP A 62 -20.10 9.26 2.56
C ASP A 62 -20.45 9.93 1.21
N ASP A 63 -19.46 10.52 0.53
CA ASP A 63 -19.66 11.28 -0.72
C ASP A 63 -19.58 10.41 -2.00
N GLY A 64 -19.83 9.09 -1.89
CA GLY A 64 -19.68 8.17 -3.03
C GLY A 64 -18.23 8.01 -3.47
N ILE A 65 -17.30 8.16 -2.53
CA ILE A 65 -15.86 7.99 -2.73
C ILE A 65 -15.40 6.70 -2.03
N ALA A 66 -14.60 5.89 -2.72
CA ALA A 66 -13.91 4.76 -2.11
C ALA A 66 -12.41 5.03 -2.01
N HIS A 67 -11.77 4.61 -0.92
CA HIS A 67 -10.32 4.72 -0.75
C HIS A 67 -9.69 3.35 -0.52
N THR A 68 -8.64 3.03 -1.27
CA THR A 68 -7.91 1.78 -1.12
C THR A 68 -7.01 1.80 0.11
N GLU A 69 -7.23 0.86 1.02
CA GLU A 69 -6.41 0.70 2.22
C GLU A 69 -5.28 -0.31 2.01
N LEU A 70 -5.58 -1.43 1.34
CA LEU A 70 -4.64 -2.53 1.19
C LEU A 70 -4.87 -3.26 -0.13
N MET A 71 -3.78 -3.59 -0.81
CA MET A 71 -3.75 -4.50 -1.97
C MET A 71 -2.83 -5.68 -1.64
N LEU A 72 -3.38 -6.89 -1.55
CA LEU A 72 -2.65 -8.12 -1.29
C LEU A 72 -2.69 -9.03 -2.51
N LYS A 73 -1.53 -9.55 -2.90
CA LYS A 73 -1.41 -10.52 -3.98
C LYS A 73 -0.60 -11.72 -3.51
N HIS A 74 -1.17 -12.90 -3.64
CA HIS A 74 -0.50 -14.17 -3.38
C HIS A 74 0.77 -14.28 -4.25
N THR A 75 1.83 -14.93 -3.74
CA THR A 75 3.09 -15.07 -4.49
C THR A 75 2.93 -15.82 -5.80
N ASP A 76 2.05 -16.81 -5.80
CA ASP A 76 1.81 -17.69 -6.96
C ASP A 76 0.66 -17.19 -7.85
N ALA A 77 0.02 -16.07 -7.48
CA ALA A 77 -1.03 -15.50 -8.31
C ALA A 77 -0.44 -15.02 -9.66
N PRO A 78 -1.06 -15.39 -10.79
CA PRO A 78 -0.61 -15.01 -12.12
C PRO A 78 -0.39 -13.50 -12.27
N SER A 79 0.49 -13.12 -13.19
CA SER A 79 0.62 -11.71 -13.59
C SER A 79 -0.75 -11.19 -14.07
N GLY A 80 -1.08 -9.95 -13.69
CA GLY A 80 -2.38 -9.35 -14.00
C GLY A 80 -3.51 -9.67 -13.02
N SER A 81 -3.36 -10.61 -12.07
CA SER A 81 -4.42 -10.96 -11.10
C SER A 81 -4.96 -9.75 -10.33
N MET A 82 -4.06 -8.89 -9.83
CA MET A 82 -4.48 -7.65 -9.16
C MET A 82 -5.18 -6.68 -10.13
N ALA A 83 -4.74 -6.60 -11.40
CA ALA A 83 -5.38 -5.72 -12.35
C ALA A 83 -6.80 -6.17 -12.72
N LEU A 84 -6.98 -7.49 -12.86
CA LEU A 84 -8.28 -8.11 -13.07
C LEU A 84 -9.22 -7.85 -11.88
N LEU A 85 -8.73 -8.04 -10.65
CA LEU A 85 -9.49 -7.72 -9.44
C LEU A 85 -9.95 -6.26 -9.43
N LEU A 86 -9.03 -5.31 -9.69
CA LEU A 86 -9.35 -3.89 -9.72
C LEU A 86 -10.39 -3.55 -10.79
N ALA A 87 -10.33 -4.16 -11.98
CA ALA A 87 -11.34 -3.95 -13.02
C ALA A 87 -12.75 -4.40 -12.57
N GLY A 88 -12.85 -5.55 -11.90
CA GLY A 88 -14.13 -6.05 -11.36
C GLY A 88 -14.68 -5.16 -10.23
N VAL A 89 -13.79 -4.70 -9.33
CA VAL A 89 -14.13 -3.75 -8.27
C VAL A 89 -14.64 -2.44 -8.86
N PHE A 90 -13.99 -1.92 -9.90
CA PHE A 90 -14.44 -0.70 -10.59
C PHE A 90 -15.85 -0.84 -11.15
N SER A 91 -16.20 -1.97 -11.79
CA SER A 91 -17.57 -2.21 -12.26
C SER A 91 -18.57 -2.23 -11.11
N SER A 92 -18.23 -2.93 -10.02
CA SER A 92 -19.09 -3.04 -8.83
C SER A 92 -19.35 -1.67 -8.20
N LEU A 93 -18.30 -0.88 -7.98
CA LEU A 93 -18.40 0.47 -7.42
C LEU A 93 -19.24 1.39 -8.32
N ARG A 94 -19.05 1.31 -9.64
CA ARG A 94 -19.83 2.10 -10.60
C ARG A 94 -21.32 1.74 -10.57
N GLU A 95 -21.65 0.45 -10.51
CA GLU A 95 -23.04 -0.04 -10.42
C GLU A 95 -23.72 0.41 -9.11
N GLU A 96 -22.94 0.58 -8.05
CA GLU A 96 -23.39 1.09 -6.75
C GLU A 96 -23.45 2.63 -6.67
N GLY A 97 -23.04 3.34 -7.73
CA GLY A 97 -23.10 4.80 -7.80
C GLY A 97 -21.91 5.54 -7.21
N TYR A 98 -20.78 4.86 -6.92
CA TYR A 98 -19.54 5.54 -6.54
C TYR A 98 -18.98 6.35 -7.71
N VAL A 99 -18.59 7.58 -7.43
CA VAL A 99 -18.10 8.54 -8.43
C VAL A 99 -16.58 8.60 -8.49
N GLU A 100 -15.90 8.22 -7.41
CA GLU A 100 -14.45 8.24 -7.32
C GLU A 100 -13.93 7.02 -6.55
N TRP A 101 -12.83 6.44 -7.03
CA TRP A 101 -12.07 5.45 -6.30
C TRP A 101 -10.59 5.81 -6.28
N SER A 102 -10.09 6.17 -5.09
CA SER A 102 -8.67 6.39 -4.85
C SER A 102 -7.93 5.06 -4.75
N LEU A 103 -6.92 4.88 -5.61
CA LEU A 103 -5.98 3.76 -5.56
C LEU A 103 -4.89 3.94 -4.48
N SER A 104 -5.06 4.90 -3.56
CA SER A 104 -4.05 5.37 -2.60
C SER A 104 -2.84 6.04 -3.29
N GLU A 105 -1.91 6.54 -2.50
CA GLU A 105 -0.77 7.35 -2.87
C GLU A 105 0.40 6.52 -3.40
N VAL A 106 1.35 7.16 -4.07
CA VAL A 106 2.68 6.60 -4.30
C VAL A 106 3.68 7.56 -3.67
N PRO A 107 4.09 7.30 -2.42
CA PRO A 107 4.89 8.25 -1.67
C PRO A 107 6.25 8.45 -2.34
N PHE A 108 6.76 9.68 -2.28
CA PHE A 108 8.09 10.07 -2.77
C PHE A 108 8.34 9.89 -4.27
N TYR A 109 7.32 9.55 -5.04
CA TYR A 109 7.40 9.51 -6.50
C TYR A 109 6.82 10.80 -7.07
N HIS A 110 7.67 11.59 -7.72
CA HIS A 110 7.30 12.87 -8.32
C HIS A 110 7.59 12.83 -9.82
N PRO A 111 6.58 12.54 -10.67
CA PRO A 111 6.77 12.60 -12.11
C PRO A 111 6.98 14.05 -12.55
N GLY A 112 8.03 14.31 -13.34
CA GLY A 112 8.20 15.57 -14.06
C GLY A 112 8.53 16.82 -13.24
N ARG A 113 8.96 16.72 -11.97
CA ARG A 113 9.45 17.89 -11.22
C ARG A 113 10.92 18.20 -11.54
N GLU A 114 11.15 19.27 -12.28
CA GLU A 114 12.44 19.98 -12.41
C GLU A 114 12.58 21.17 -11.42
N LYS A 115 11.59 21.38 -10.55
CA LYS A 115 11.50 22.58 -9.69
C LYS A 115 12.54 22.59 -8.57
N ALA A 116 12.95 23.81 -8.20
CA ALA A 116 13.78 24.11 -7.04
C ALA A 116 13.19 23.48 -5.78
N VAL A 117 13.89 22.48 -5.26
CA VAL A 117 13.51 21.69 -4.09
C VAL A 117 13.91 22.48 -2.84
N THR A 118 13.00 22.68 -1.88
CA THR A 118 13.39 23.32 -0.59
C THR A 118 14.39 22.45 0.17
N ALA A 119 15.03 22.98 1.21
CA ALA A 119 15.96 22.18 2.01
C ALA A 119 15.24 21.00 2.69
N GLU A 120 14.01 21.20 3.12
CA GLU A 120 13.13 20.19 3.72
C GLU A 120 12.73 19.13 2.70
N GLU A 121 12.31 19.52 1.50
CA GLU A 121 11.99 18.57 0.42
C GLU A 121 13.22 17.74 0.03
N ARG A 122 14.43 18.32 0.04
CA ARG A 122 15.69 17.57 -0.17
C ARG A 122 15.93 16.55 0.93
N MET A 123 15.70 16.90 2.20
CA MET A 123 15.83 15.96 3.32
C MET A 123 14.82 14.83 3.21
N ILE A 124 13.55 15.12 2.91
CA ILE A 124 12.51 14.11 2.69
C ILE A 124 12.90 13.19 1.52
N ALA A 125 13.39 13.75 0.41
CA ALA A 125 13.83 12.97 -0.74
C ALA A 125 15.06 12.09 -0.42
N ALA A 126 15.99 12.57 0.39
CA ALA A 126 17.13 11.78 0.86
C ALA A 126 16.69 10.61 1.74
N VAL A 127 15.78 10.88 2.69
CA VAL A 127 15.15 9.85 3.51
C VAL A 127 14.41 8.84 2.63
N ALA A 128 13.59 9.29 1.68
CA ALA A 128 12.90 8.45 0.70
C ALA A 128 13.85 7.59 -0.14
N GLY A 129 15.03 8.12 -0.46
CA GLY A 129 16.11 7.38 -1.10
C GLY A 129 16.49 6.11 -0.34
N LEU A 130 16.50 6.17 1.00
CA LEU A 130 16.73 5.00 1.87
C LEU A 130 15.59 3.97 1.78
N PHE A 131 14.36 4.40 1.42
CA PHE A 131 13.21 3.52 1.24
C PHE A 131 13.19 2.80 -0.12
N ARG A 132 13.99 3.20 -1.12
CA ARG A 132 13.96 2.57 -2.46
C ARG A 132 14.23 1.07 -2.44
N GLY A 133 15.05 0.58 -1.51
CA GLY A 133 15.26 -0.87 -1.33
C GLY A 133 14.07 -1.59 -0.70
N ALA A 134 13.23 -0.87 0.04
CA ALA A 134 12.09 -1.39 0.78
C ALA A 134 10.82 -1.40 -0.06
N TYR A 135 10.68 -0.44 -0.97
CA TYR A 135 9.44 -0.20 -1.68
C TYR A 135 9.71 0.23 -3.13
N ASP A 136 9.06 -0.48 -4.06
CA ASP A 136 9.16 -0.22 -5.49
C ASP A 136 8.14 0.86 -5.89
N PHE A 137 8.48 2.13 -5.60
CA PHE A 137 7.60 3.27 -5.89
C PHE A 137 7.29 3.40 -7.38
N LYS A 138 8.30 3.19 -8.24
CA LYS A 138 8.13 3.30 -9.70
C LYS A 138 7.22 2.20 -10.22
N GLY A 139 7.43 0.95 -9.82
CA GLY A 139 6.57 -0.16 -10.24
C GLY A 139 5.13 0.01 -9.77
N LEU A 140 4.91 0.59 -8.58
CA LEU A 140 3.57 0.92 -8.11
C LEU A 140 2.92 2.05 -8.91
N TYR A 141 3.67 3.12 -9.21
CA TYR A 141 3.20 4.21 -10.08
C TYR A 141 2.80 3.69 -11.46
N ASP A 142 3.68 2.93 -12.10
CA ASP A 142 3.43 2.33 -13.41
C ASP A 142 2.23 1.37 -13.38
N PHE A 143 2.06 0.62 -12.28
CA PHE A 143 0.89 -0.23 -12.09
C PHE A 143 -0.41 0.57 -12.03
N LYS A 144 -0.45 1.66 -11.25
CA LYS A 144 -1.64 2.49 -11.09
C LYS A 144 -2.00 3.22 -12.39
N ASN A 145 -1.01 3.60 -13.20
CA ASN A 145 -1.24 4.24 -14.51
C ASN A 145 -1.95 3.35 -15.54
N LYS A 146 -2.02 2.03 -15.33
CA LYS A 146 -2.82 1.13 -16.17
C LYS A 146 -4.31 1.47 -16.17
N PHE A 147 -4.77 2.23 -15.18
CA PHE A 147 -6.17 2.62 -15.00
C PHE A 147 -6.44 4.08 -15.35
N SER A 148 -5.46 4.77 -15.96
CA SER A 148 -5.55 6.19 -16.33
C SER A 148 -6.07 7.10 -15.19
N PRO A 149 -5.46 7.05 -13.98
CA PRO A 149 -5.93 7.82 -12.84
C PRO A 149 -5.60 9.31 -12.99
N GLU A 150 -6.38 10.14 -12.31
CA GLU A 150 -6.00 11.52 -12.03
C GLU A 150 -5.06 11.57 -10.81
N TRP A 151 -3.88 12.16 -10.96
CA TRP A 151 -2.92 12.31 -9.86
C TRP A 151 -3.17 13.60 -9.10
N ARG A 152 -3.27 13.49 -7.77
CA ARG A 152 -3.41 14.62 -6.84
C ARG A 152 -2.24 14.63 -5.87
N ASP A 153 -1.67 15.82 -5.63
CA ASP A 153 -0.56 15.97 -4.70
C ASP A 153 -1.02 15.82 -3.25
N VAL A 154 -0.23 15.11 -2.45
CA VAL A 154 -0.43 14.97 -1.00
C VAL A 154 0.72 15.67 -0.29
N PHE A 155 0.39 16.59 0.61
CA PHE A 155 1.36 17.42 1.32
C PHE A 155 1.43 17.04 2.80
N LEU A 156 2.66 16.95 3.32
CA LEU A 156 2.89 16.87 4.75
C LEU A 156 2.88 18.29 5.33
N TYR A 157 1.94 18.54 6.24
CA TYR A 157 1.88 19.80 6.97
C TYR A 157 2.32 19.61 8.43
N SER A 158 3.21 20.49 8.90
CA SER A 158 3.71 20.47 10.28
C SER A 158 3.75 21.88 10.84
N ARG A 159 3.41 22.02 12.13
CA ARG A 159 3.56 23.29 12.87
C ARG A 159 5.02 23.62 13.18
N ARG A 160 5.89 22.61 13.19
CA ARG A 160 7.33 22.74 13.42
C ARG A 160 8.08 22.45 12.13
N GLU A 161 9.20 23.14 11.92
CA GLU A 161 10.12 22.81 10.84
C GLU A 161 10.56 21.35 10.96
N LEU A 162 10.62 20.66 9.82
CA LEU A 162 11.00 19.25 9.75
C LEU A 162 12.51 19.12 9.94
N SER A 163 12.93 19.04 11.20
CA SER A 163 14.33 18.79 11.54
C SER A 163 14.69 17.31 11.37
N PRO A 164 15.99 16.97 11.15
CA PRO A 164 16.45 15.59 11.09
C PRO A 164 16.07 14.76 12.32
N LEU A 165 15.98 15.38 13.51
CA LEU A 165 15.58 14.71 14.74
C LEU A 165 14.12 14.25 14.70
N ILE A 166 13.21 15.11 14.20
CA ILE A 166 11.79 14.76 14.04
C ILE A 166 11.65 13.62 13.02
N LEU A 167 12.39 13.67 11.91
CA LEU A 167 12.38 12.60 10.92
C LEU A 167 12.91 11.28 11.51
N ALA A 168 13.94 11.32 12.35
CA ALA A 168 14.45 10.14 13.05
C ALA A 168 13.42 9.59 14.06
N GLU A 169 12.73 10.45 14.81
CA GLU A 169 11.66 10.03 15.71
C GLU A 169 10.51 9.38 14.95
N LEU A 170 10.08 9.97 13.82
CA LEU A 170 9.07 9.39 12.94
C LEU A 170 9.51 8.04 12.40
N ALA A 171 10.76 7.89 11.97
CA ALA A 171 11.31 6.61 11.53
C ALA A 171 11.25 5.53 12.63
N VAL A 172 11.55 5.88 13.88
CA VAL A 172 11.42 4.93 15.01
C VAL A 172 9.96 4.59 15.28
N LYS A 173 9.09 5.60 15.39
CA LYS A 173 7.65 5.43 15.69
C LYS A 173 6.89 4.65 14.63
N THR A 174 7.27 4.80 13.36
CA THR A 174 6.68 4.06 12.24
C THR A 174 7.28 2.66 12.06
N ARG A 175 8.18 2.23 12.96
CA ARG A 175 8.95 0.98 12.88
C ARG A 175 9.76 0.84 11.58
N PHE A 176 10.09 1.96 10.95
CA PHE A 176 10.90 1.99 9.75
C PHE A 176 12.30 1.41 10.01
N THR A 177 12.87 1.65 11.19
CA THR A 177 14.18 1.09 11.59
C THR A 177 14.19 -0.44 11.56
N ALA A 178 13.08 -1.09 11.93
CA ALA A 178 12.95 -2.54 11.86
C ALA A 178 12.91 -3.04 10.40
N LEU A 179 12.23 -2.30 9.51
CA LEU A 179 12.20 -2.60 8.08
C LEU A 179 13.59 -2.43 7.45
N MET A 180 14.31 -1.36 7.80
CA MET A 180 15.68 -1.11 7.34
C MET A 180 16.66 -2.19 7.82
N ALA A 181 16.60 -2.58 9.09
CA ALA A 181 17.44 -3.65 9.63
C ALA A 181 17.22 -4.97 8.88
N HIS A 182 15.96 -5.32 8.60
CA HIS A 182 15.62 -6.50 7.81
C HIS A 182 16.19 -6.44 6.37
N MET A 183 16.19 -5.26 5.75
CA MET A 183 16.77 -5.09 4.42
C MET A 183 18.29 -5.19 4.40
N ILE A 184 18.97 -4.54 5.36
CA ILE A 184 20.43 -4.61 5.49
C ILE A 184 20.83 -6.07 5.70
N GLN A 185 20.14 -6.79 6.59
CA GLN A 185 20.38 -8.22 6.81
C GLN A 185 20.18 -9.02 5.51
N ARG A 186 19.15 -8.73 4.71
CA ARG A 186 18.91 -9.41 3.44
C ARG A 186 19.96 -9.09 2.35
N THR A 187 20.47 -7.86 2.33
CA THR A 187 21.51 -7.44 1.37
C THR A 187 22.89 -7.97 1.78
N PHE A 188 23.23 -7.96 3.08
CA PHE A 188 24.46 -8.53 3.61
C PHE A 188 24.49 -10.07 3.64
N MET A 189 23.34 -10.74 3.67
CA MET A 189 23.23 -12.20 3.52
C MET A 189 23.17 -12.67 2.06
N LYS A 190 23.33 -11.76 1.08
CA LYS A 190 23.45 -12.07 -0.34
C LYS A 190 24.87 -11.92 -0.95
N PRO A 191 26.02 -12.20 -0.30
CA PRO A 191 27.30 -12.16 -1.01
C PRO A 191 27.70 -13.50 -1.67
N PHE A 192 26.97 -14.60 -1.50
CA PHE A 192 27.30 -15.89 -2.12
C PHE A 192 26.05 -16.67 -2.51
N SER A 193 25.53 -16.42 -3.72
CA SER A 193 24.82 -17.41 -4.54
C SER A 193 24.69 -16.90 -5.97
#